data_AF-A0A518I5A6-F1
#
_entry.id   AF-A0A518I5A6-F1
#
_cell.length_a   1.000
_cell.length_b   1.000
_cell.length_c   1.000
_cell.angle_alpha   90.00
_cell.angle_beta   90.00
_cell.angle_gamma   90.00
#
_symmetry.space_group_name_H-M   'P 1'
#
loop_
_entity.id
_entity.type
_entity.pdbx_description
1 polymer ?
#
loop_
_entity_poly.entity_id
_entity_poly.type
_entity_poly.pdbx_seq_one_letter_code
_entity_poly.pdbx_strand_id
1 'polypeptide(L)'
;MNIKHEYYRRLNTLSVAALLVLLGGSLELSAGETWQRQQLDAAFRSEGSAAADVNKDGKMDVIAGDVWYEAPDWKMHEVRKPGKFVAGVGYSDSFCNFAYDINQDGWTDFIYVSFPGKEFYWYENPKNKSGHWKEHLIWHSICNETPKFEDLNGDGKPELIFGSQPEQQMGYLEIPPPEQATKKWTFMPISKPGDPMKNGTFKYYHGLGVGDVNKDGRQDVLIPNGWWEGPKEFGEGLWNFHPFTLSVSGSEPPEKMADLYVEDLDQDGDNDIIGSSAHAFGVWWFENVSEDGKPKYKAHLIDKSYSQTHAMHFIDMNGDGQRDMVTGKRFFAHNGKDPGGKDPVVMYWYEIKRGKNSAPQIIPHKIEAGNDTGVGTQFSMADMNGDGRPDIVLSNKKGVNVLIQN
;
A
#
# COMPACT_ATOMS: atom_id res chain seq x y z
N MET A 1 42.88 -40.54 60.23
CA MET A 1 42.83 -41.99 60.54
C MET A 1 41.79 -42.60 59.61
N ASN A 2 42.20 -43.58 58.77
CA ASN A 2 41.47 -44.31 57.69
C ASN A 2 41.00 -43.45 56.49
N ILE A 3 41.56 -43.45 55.27
CA ILE A 3 42.11 -44.44 54.31
C ILE A 3 41.08 -45.42 53.72
N LYS A 4 40.76 -45.26 52.42
CA LYS A 4 40.73 -46.29 51.34
C LYS A 4 40.50 -45.64 49.95
N HIS A 5 41.57 -45.53 49.16
CA HIS A 5 41.86 -46.14 47.83
C HIS A 5 40.99 -45.70 46.64
N GLU A 6 41.49 -44.86 45.71
CA GLU A 6 42.34 -45.14 44.52
C GLU A 6 41.69 -46.04 43.45
N TYR A 7 41.57 -45.55 42.21
CA TYR A 7 42.11 -46.18 40.99
C TYR A 7 42.02 -45.25 39.77
N TYR A 8 43.16 -45.10 39.07
CA TYR A 8 43.33 -44.46 37.77
C TYR A 8 42.66 -45.25 36.62
N ARG A 9 42.17 -44.55 35.59
CA ARG A 9 42.34 -44.99 34.19
C ARG A 9 42.18 -43.82 33.20
N ARG A 10 43.29 -43.49 32.53
CA ARG A 10 43.31 -42.79 31.25
C ARG A 10 42.73 -43.71 30.18
N LEU A 11 41.89 -43.18 29.29
CA LEU A 11 41.63 -43.75 27.96
C LEU A 11 41.50 -42.60 26.94
N ASN A 12 42.41 -42.61 25.97
CA ASN A 12 42.33 -41.88 24.71
C ASN A 12 41.22 -42.48 23.85
N THR A 13 40.37 -41.66 23.28
CA THR A 13 39.62 -41.92 22.04
C THR A 13 39.41 -40.57 21.36
N LEU A 14 40.23 -40.24 20.35
CA LEU A 14 39.97 -40.43 18.92
C LEU A 14 38.75 -39.63 18.42
N SER A 15 39.10 -38.70 17.54
CA SER A 15 38.32 -37.73 16.80
C SER A 15 37.08 -38.28 16.09
N VAL A 16 36.00 -37.49 16.09
CA VAL A 16 35.14 -37.29 14.93
C VAL A 16 34.73 -35.82 14.92
N ALA A 17 35.44 -35.00 14.15
CA ALA A 17 34.94 -33.70 13.71
C ALA A 17 33.97 -33.99 12.57
N ALA A 18 32.67 -33.82 12.81
CA ALA A 18 31.67 -33.88 11.75
C ALA A 18 31.78 -32.59 10.93
N LEU A 19 32.44 -32.68 9.78
CA LEU A 19 32.39 -31.66 8.73
C LEU A 19 30.99 -31.72 8.10
N LEU A 20 30.09 -30.84 8.52
CA LEU A 20 28.84 -30.57 7.81
C LEU A 20 29.20 -29.70 6.60
N VAL A 21 29.48 -30.34 5.48
CA VAL A 21 29.50 -29.68 4.17
C VAL A 21 28.03 -29.42 3.82
N LEU A 22 27.54 -28.23 4.15
CA LEU A 22 26.33 -27.69 3.54
C LEU A 22 26.68 -27.40 2.07
N LEU A 23 26.45 -28.40 1.22
CA LEU A 23 26.22 -28.17 -0.21
C LEU A 23 24.91 -27.37 -0.31
N GLY A 24 25.03 -26.05 -0.20
CA GLY A 24 23.99 -25.11 -0.60
C GLY A 24 23.84 -25.19 -2.11
N GLY A 25 23.16 -26.24 -2.58
CA GLY A 25 22.59 -26.24 -3.91
C GLY A 25 21.52 -25.15 -3.92
N SER A 26 21.76 -24.10 -4.69
CA SER A 26 20.72 -23.19 -5.13
C SER A 26 19.65 -24.03 -5.83
N LEU A 27 18.55 -24.29 -5.13
CA LEU A 27 17.31 -24.68 -5.76
C LEU A 27 16.86 -23.45 -6.55
N GLU A 28 17.23 -23.40 -7.82
CA GLU A 28 16.47 -22.62 -8.80
C GLU A 28 15.07 -23.25 -8.87
N LEU A 29 14.15 -22.79 -8.03
CA LEU A 29 12.72 -22.97 -8.27
C LEU A 29 12.34 -21.99 -9.38
N SER A 30 12.56 -22.38 -10.63
CA SER A 30 11.77 -21.87 -11.76
C SER A 30 10.58 -22.83 -11.98
N ALA A 31 9.80 -23.03 -10.94
CA ALA A 31 8.40 -23.43 -11.09
C ALA A 31 7.64 -22.10 -11.10
N GLY A 32 7.09 -21.70 -12.25
CA GLY A 32 6.40 -20.41 -12.36
C GLY A 32 5.41 -20.22 -11.22
N GLU A 33 5.48 -19.07 -10.55
CA GLU A 33 4.63 -18.72 -9.42
C GLU A 33 3.17 -19.00 -9.77
N THR A 34 2.50 -19.79 -8.91
CA THR A 34 1.09 -20.11 -9.14
C THR A 34 0.21 -19.37 -8.14
N TRP A 35 -0.76 -18.64 -8.66
CA TRP A 35 -1.68 -17.87 -7.85
C TRP A 35 -2.98 -18.65 -7.62
N GLN A 36 -3.45 -18.69 -6.37
CA GLN A 36 -4.76 -19.24 -6.02
C GLN A 36 -5.69 -18.15 -5.51
N ARG A 37 -6.88 -18.03 -6.12
CA ARG A 37 -7.93 -17.14 -5.63
C ARG A 37 -8.83 -17.85 -4.62
N GLN A 38 -9.06 -17.19 -3.49
CA GLN A 38 -10.12 -17.50 -2.53
C GLN A 38 -11.13 -16.36 -2.59
N GLN A 39 -12.41 -16.67 -2.86
CA GLN A 39 -13.49 -15.68 -2.81
C GLN A 39 -14.18 -15.78 -1.44
N LEU A 40 -14.07 -14.71 -0.66
CA LEU A 40 -14.57 -14.64 0.72
C LEU A 40 -16.03 -14.21 0.74
N ASP A 41 -16.37 -13.22 -0.09
CA ASP A 41 -17.73 -12.72 -0.27
C ASP A 41 -17.93 -12.23 -1.72
N ALA A 42 -19.11 -12.45 -2.29
CA ALA A 42 -19.48 -11.92 -3.60
C ALA A 42 -20.08 -10.50 -3.52
N ALA A 43 -20.50 -10.05 -2.34
CA ALA A 43 -21.10 -8.74 -2.15
C ALA A 43 -20.07 -7.62 -2.27
N PHE A 44 -20.44 -6.51 -2.93
CA PHE A 44 -19.64 -5.29 -2.95
C PHE A 44 -19.69 -4.62 -1.57
N ARG A 45 -18.63 -4.79 -0.78
CA ARG A 45 -18.51 -4.26 0.59
C ARG A 45 -17.78 -2.91 0.65
N SER A 46 -16.66 -2.82 -0.05
CA SER A 46 -15.72 -1.71 0.01
C SER A 46 -14.94 -1.60 -1.30
N GLU A 47 -14.40 -0.43 -1.60
CA GLU A 47 -13.43 -0.22 -2.70
C GLU A 47 -11.98 -0.36 -2.20
N GLY A 48 -11.79 -0.61 -0.90
CA GLY A 48 -10.50 -0.89 -0.27
C GLY A 48 -10.58 -2.07 0.69
N SER A 49 -9.45 -2.56 1.14
CA SER A 49 -9.36 -3.68 2.09
C SER A 49 -8.18 -3.49 3.03
N ALA A 50 -8.19 -4.18 4.16
CA ALA A 50 -7.04 -4.32 5.05
C ALA A 50 -6.84 -5.78 5.44
N ALA A 51 -5.62 -6.11 5.88
CA ALA A 51 -5.28 -7.42 6.43
C ALA A 51 -4.64 -7.24 7.81
N ALA A 52 -5.09 -7.99 8.81
CA ALA A 52 -4.53 -8.00 10.16
C ALA A 52 -4.96 -9.25 10.93
N ASP A 53 -4.21 -9.65 11.96
CA ASP A 53 -4.71 -10.57 12.98
C ASP A 53 -5.69 -9.80 13.89
N VAL A 54 -6.99 -9.93 13.62
CA VAL A 54 -8.06 -9.15 14.27
C VAL A 54 -8.46 -9.79 15.59
N ASN A 55 -8.46 -11.12 15.65
CA ASN A 55 -8.92 -11.91 16.81
C ASN A 55 -7.78 -12.41 17.72
N LYS A 56 -6.51 -12.14 17.37
CA LYS A 56 -5.28 -12.59 18.05
C LYS A 56 -5.08 -14.10 18.04
N ASP A 57 -5.48 -14.76 16.95
CA ASP A 57 -5.29 -16.19 16.79
C ASP A 57 -4.00 -16.57 16.04
N GLY A 58 -3.22 -15.57 15.60
CA GLY A 58 -1.98 -15.74 14.86
C GLY A 58 -2.17 -15.94 13.35
N LYS A 59 -3.38 -15.78 12.82
CA LYS A 59 -3.67 -15.80 11.37
C LYS A 59 -4.09 -14.42 10.90
N MET A 60 -3.80 -14.15 9.63
CA MET A 60 -4.20 -12.90 9.01
C MET A 60 -5.67 -12.96 8.56
N ASP A 61 -6.48 -12.08 9.12
CA ASP A 61 -7.88 -11.86 8.75
C ASP A 61 -7.99 -10.77 7.69
N VAL A 62 -9.16 -10.68 7.05
CA VAL A 62 -9.45 -9.65 6.03
C VAL A 62 -10.53 -8.69 6.52
N ILE A 63 -10.28 -7.39 6.42
CA ILE A 63 -11.26 -6.33 6.71
C ILE A 63 -11.71 -5.68 5.40
N ALA A 64 -13.02 -5.50 5.20
CA ALA A 64 -13.58 -4.85 4.03
C ALA A 64 -14.84 -4.04 4.40
N GLY A 65 -14.65 -2.74 4.60
CA GLY A 65 -15.72 -1.79 4.91
C GLY A 65 -16.40 -2.09 6.24
N ASP A 66 -17.66 -2.51 6.19
CA ASP A 66 -18.48 -2.72 7.39
C ASP A 66 -18.23 -4.08 8.08
N VAL A 67 -17.39 -4.95 7.51
CA VAL A 67 -17.22 -6.36 7.94
C VAL A 67 -15.75 -6.78 7.96
N TRP A 68 -15.46 -7.84 8.70
CA TRP A 68 -14.19 -8.59 8.62
C TRP A 68 -14.45 -10.10 8.49
N TYR A 69 -13.47 -10.85 7.98
CA TYR A 69 -13.54 -12.28 7.69
C TYR A 69 -12.43 -13.01 8.44
N GLU A 70 -12.83 -13.91 9.33
CA GLU A 70 -11.96 -14.70 10.20
C GLU A 70 -11.27 -15.82 9.43
N ALA A 71 -9.95 -15.89 9.45
CA ALA A 71 -9.20 -16.98 8.85
C ALA A 71 -9.23 -18.25 9.72
N PRO A 72 -9.16 -19.46 9.13
CA PRO A 72 -9.05 -19.75 7.70
C PRO A 72 -10.39 -20.07 7.02
N ASP A 73 -11.51 -20.10 7.76
CA ASP A 73 -12.83 -20.47 7.24
C ASP A 73 -13.61 -19.28 6.66
N TRP A 74 -13.03 -18.08 6.76
CA TRP A 74 -13.55 -16.80 6.26
C TRP A 74 -14.92 -16.46 6.82
N LYS A 75 -15.14 -16.81 8.09
CA LYS A 75 -16.39 -16.48 8.77
C LYS A 75 -16.54 -14.96 8.87
N MET A 76 -17.64 -14.43 8.31
CA MET A 76 -17.92 -13.00 8.32
C MET A 76 -18.42 -12.52 9.70
N HIS A 77 -17.89 -11.39 10.14
CA HIS A 77 -18.28 -10.66 11.34
C HIS A 77 -18.55 -9.19 11.01
N GLU A 78 -19.48 -8.57 11.73
CA GLU A 78 -19.82 -7.15 11.54
C GLU A 78 -18.92 -6.26 12.40
N VAL A 79 -18.21 -5.32 11.77
CA VAL A 79 -17.59 -4.17 12.46
C VAL A 79 -18.69 -3.18 12.82
N ARG A 80 -19.54 -2.87 11.84
CA ARG A 80 -20.73 -2.01 11.94
C ARG A 80 -21.82 -2.60 11.06
N LYS A 81 -23.02 -2.01 11.12
CA LYS A 81 -24.15 -2.48 10.31
C LYS A 81 -23.80 -2.42 8.81
N PRO A 82 -23.80 -3.55 8.06
CA PRO A 82 -23.40 -3.55 6.66
C PRO A 82 -24.34 -2.76 5.75
N GLY A 83 -23.74 -1.91 4.92
CA GLY A 83 -24.40 -1.25 3.80
C GLY A 83 -24.79 -2.23 2.67
N LYS A 84 -25.52 -1.70 1.68
CA LYS A 84 -25.84 -2.42 0.44
C LYS A 84 -25.44 -1.57 -0.75
N PHE A 85 -24.43 -2.02 -1.48
CA PHE A 85 -23.90 -1.34 -2.65
C PHE A 85 -24.06 -2.23 -3.88
N VAL A 86 -24.28 -1.61 -5.04
CA VAL A 86 -24.52 -2.33 -6.30
C VAL A 86 -23.53 -1.84 -7.35
N ALA A 87 -22.74 -2.78 -7.87
CA ALA A 87 -21.80 -2.53 -8.94
C ALA A 87 -22.49 -1.91 -10.16
N GLY A 88 -21.90 -0.85 -10.74
CA GLY A 88 -22.44 -0.14 -11.90
C GLY A 88 -23.59 0.83 -11.59
N VAL A 89 -24.09 0.87 -10.34
CA VAL A 89 -25.09 1.85 -9.89
C VAL A 89 -24.43 2.96 -9.08
N GLY A 90 -23.53 2.61 -8.17
CA GLY A 90 -22.85 3.57 -7.30
C GLY A 90 -21.59 3.00 -6.66
N TYR A 91 -21.11 3.71 -5.65
CA TYR A 91 -19.90 3.37 -4.89
C TYR A 91 -20.27 2.85 -3.50
N SER A 92 -19.37 2.11 -2.87
CA SER A 92 -19.40 1.96 -1.41
C SER A 92 -19.09 3.30 -0.75
N ASP A 93 -19.51 3.45 0.50
CA ASP A 93 -19.05 4.56 1.34
C ASP A 93 -17.71 4.24 2.01
N SER A 94 -17.07 3.12 1.66
CA SER A 94 -15.74 2.73 2.16
C SER A 94 -14.78 2.70 0.98
N PHE A 95 -13.85 3.66 0.92
CA PHE A 95 -12.92 3.84 -0.19
C PHE A 95 -11.55 3.23 0.10
N CYS A 96 -11.03 3.41 1.31
CA CYS A 96 -9.76 2.82 1.74
C CYS A 96 -9.91 2.25 3.14
N ASN A 97 -9.18 1.18 3.43
CA ASN A 97 -9.21 0.48 4.70
C ASN A 97 -7.77 0.28 5.18
N PHE A 98 -7.50 0.62 6.44
CA PHE A 98 -6.20 0.36 7.08
C PHE A 98 -6.41 -0.31 8.43
N ALA A 99 -5.42 -1.06 8.89
CA ALA A 99 -5.46 -1.76 10.16
C ALA A 99 -4.21 -1.40 10.98
N TYR A 100 -4.39 -1.06 12.25
CA TYR A 100 -3.30 -0.65 13.15
C TYR A 100 -3.74 -0.70 14.61
N ASP A 101 -2.82 -0.86 15.56
CA ASP A 101 -3.11 -0.70 17.00
C ASP A 101 -3.12 0.79 17.38
N ILE A 102 -4.26 1.45 17.20
CA ILE A 102 -4.39 2.91 17.27
C ILE A 102 -4.33 3.39 18.71
N ASN A 103 -5.01 2.68 19.61
CA ASN A 103 -5.06 3.04 21.03
C ASN A 103 -3.93 2.38 21.85
N GLN A 104 -3.03 1.63 21.20
CA GLN A 104 -1.86 0.96 21.79
C GLN A 104 -2.23 -0.02 22.91
N ASP A 105 -3.36 -0.70 22.77
CA ASP A 105 -3.82 -1.71 23.72
C ASP A 105 -3.42 -3.15 23.32
N GLY A 106 -2.67 -3.24 22.23
CA GLY A 106 -2.14 -4.45 21.62
C GLY A 106 -3.09 -5.09 20.64
N TRP A 107 -4.34 -4.64 20.47
CA TRP A 107 -5.31 -5.20 19.52
C TRP A 107 -5.37 -4.36 18.26
N THR A 108 -5.51 -5.02 17.12
CA THR A 108 -5.64 -4.34 15.84
C THR A 108 -6.98 -3.62 15.74
N ASP A 109 -6.95 -2.30 15.64
CA ASP A 109 -8.07 -1.43 15.30
C ASP A 109 -8.18 -1.22 13.77
N PHE A 110 -9.28 -0.62 13.34
CA PHE A 110 -9.61 -0.47 11.92
C PHE A 110 -9.88 0.99 11.54
N ILE A 111 -9.16 1.50 10.54
CA ILE A 111 -9.43 2.80 9.91
C ILE A 111 -10.33 2.62 8.70
N TYR A 112 -11.49 3.27 8.74
CA TYR A 112 -12.46 3.34 7.65
C TYR A 112 -12.36 4.71 7.00
N VAL A 113 -11.80 4.76 5.78
CA VAL A 113 -11.83 5.97 4.94
C VAL A 113 -13.14 6.01 4.19
N SER A 114 -13.96 7.00 4.52
CA SER A 114 -15.27 7.19 3.90
C SER A 114 -15.18 7.71 2.46
N PHE A 115 -16.31 8.07 1.86
CA PHE A 115 -16.33 8.72 0.55
C PHE A 115 -15.40 9.96 0.49
N PRO A 116 -14.62 10.14 -0.59
CA PRO A 116 -13.67 11.25 -0.70
C PRO A 116 -14.30 12.65 -0.47
N GLY A 117 -13.62 13.45 0.36
CA GLY A 117 -14.05 14.75 0.88
C GLY A 117 -14.92 14.67 2.14
N LYS A 118 -15.22 13.47 2.67
CA LYS A 118 -15.98 13.26 3.90
C LYS A 118 -15.09 12.99 5.10
N GLU A 119 -15.73 13.04 6.26
CA GLU A 119 -15.14 12.59 7.50
C GLU A 119 -14.85 11.09 7.50
N PHE A 120 -13.87 10.69 8.29
CA PHE A 120 -13.43 9.30 8.37
C PHE A 120 -13.06 8.95 9.81
N TYR A 121 -13.05 7.65 10.09
CA TYR A 121 -13.18 7.12 11.44
C TYR A 121 -12.19 5.99 11.68
N TRP A 122 -11.90 5.73 12.94
CA TRP A 122 -11.44 4.42 13.35
C TRP A 122 -12.48 3.72 14.22
N TYR A 123 -12.43 2.39 14.18
CA TYR A 123 -13.28 1.50 14.94
C TYR A 123 -12.43 0.73 15.94
N GLU A 124 -12.82 0.82 17.21
CA GLU A 124 -12.14 0.18 18.34
C GLU A 124 -12.48 -1.29 18.40
N ASN A 125 -11.44 -2.14 18.34
CA ASN A 125 -11.59 -3.58 18.39
C ASN A 125 -12.21 -4.01 19.74
N PRO A 126 -13.31 -4.78 19.73
CA PRO A 126 -14.02 -5.17 20.95
C PRO A 126 -13.31 -6.27 21.76
N LYS A 127 -12.13 -6.74 21.33
CA LYS A 127 -11.31 -7.77 21.99
C LYS A 127 -12.07 -9.09 22.12
N ASN A 128 -12.52 -9.60 20.97
CA ASN A 128 -13.37 -10.79 20.85
C ASN A 128 -14.73 -10.73 21.58
N LYS A 129 -15.14 -9.55 22.06
CA LYS A 129 -16.51 -9.35 22.57
C LYS A 129 -17.47 -9.17 21.41
N SER A 130 -18.68 -9.69 21.59
CA SER A 130 -19.77 -9.52 20.62
C SER A 130 -20.23 -8.06 20.53
N GLY A 131 -20.68 -7.66 19.34
CA GLY A 131 -21.28 -6.35 19.09
C GLY A 131 -20.51 -5.58 18.02
N HIS A 132 -21.08 -4.46 17.58
CA HIS A 132 -20.39 -3.54 16.68
C HIS A 132 -19.27 -2.82 17.42
N TRP A 133 -18.23 -2.52 16.67
CA TRP A 133 -17.05 -1.82 17.13
C TRP A 133 -17.40 -0.37 17.43
N LYS A 134 -16.71 0.22 18.39
CA LYS A 134 -16.99 1.60 18.80
C LYS A 134 -16.32 2.55 17.83
N GLU A 135 -17.10 3.46 17.25
CA GLU A 135 -16.64 4.45 16.28
C GLU A 135 -16.02 5.68 16.97
N HIS A 136 -14.91 6.16 16.42
CA HIS A 136 -14.25 7.40 16.82
C HIS A 136 -13.86 8.22 15.59
N LEU A 137 -14.21 9.50 15.58
CA LEU A 137 -13.88 10.42 14.50
C LEU A 137 -12.37 10.69 14.47
N ILE A 138 -11.71 10.42 13.34
CA ILE A 138 -10.32 10.84 13.10
C ILE A 138 -10.30 12.30 12.66
N TRP A 139 -10.89 12.58 11.49
CA TRP A 139 -10.90 13.92 10.90
C TRP A 139 -12.10 14.10 9.96
N HIS A 140 -12.41 15.36 9.62
CA HIS A 140 -13.67 15.74 8.95
C HIS A 140 -13.65 15.75 7.41
N SER A 141 -12.49 15.50 6.79
CA SER A 141 -12.36 15.50 5.32
C SER A 141 -11.10 14.75 4.90
N ILE A 142 -11.22 13.84 3.94
CA ILE A 142 -10.09 13.16 3.31
C ILE A 142 -10.31 13.13 1.80
N CYS A 143 -9.55 13.93 1.05
CA CYS A 143 -9.91 14.26 -0.33
C CYS A 143 -9.37 13.29 -1.37
N ASN A 144 -8.27 12.60 -1.12
CA ASN A 144 -7.67 11.70 -2.10
C ASN A 144 -8.48 10.41 -2.20
N GLU A 145 -8.58 9.82 -3.40
CA GLU A 145 -9.16 8.47 -3.53
C GLU A 145 -8.24 7.39 -2.96
N THR A 146 -6.93 7.67 -2.94
CA THR A 146 -5.85 6.87 -2.35
C THR A 146 -5.02 7.72 -1.38
N PRO A 147 -5.56 8.08 -0.19
CA PRO A 147 -4.72 8.64 0.87
C PRO A 147 -3.65 7.62 1.27
N LYS A 148 -2.51 8.10 1.78
CA LYS A 148 -1.42 7.22 2.23
C LYS A 148 -1.49 6.99 3.74
N PHE A 149 -0.98 5.84 4.15
CA PHE A 149 -0.80 5.46 5.55
C PHE A 149 0.57 4.82 5.70
N GLU A 150 1.58 5.67 5.90
CA GLU A 150 3.00 5.32 5.74
C GLU A 150 3.83 6.07 6.80
N ASP A 151 4.96 5.48 7.22
CA ASP A 151 5.89 6.09 8.17
C ASP A 151 6.63 7.26 7.49
N LEU A 152 6.09 8.46 7.68
CA LEU A 152 6.55 9.67 7.02
C LEU A 152 7.73 10.30 7.77
N ASN A 153 7.75 10.17 9.10
CA ASN A 153 8.75 10.80 9.96
C ASN A 153 9.90 9.87 10.39
N GLY A 154 9.82 8.57 10.10
CA GLY A 154 10.83 7.57 10.41
C GLY A 154 10.80 7.08 11.87
N ASP A 155 9.71 7.29 12.60
CA ASP A 155 9.56 6.87 14.01
C ASP A 155 9.05 5.42 14.15
N GLY A 156 8.76 4.75 13.03
CA GLY A 156 8.24 3.39 12.97
C GLY A 156 6.71 3.32 13.11
N LYS A 157 6.00 4.45 13.17
CA LYS A 157 4.54 4.53 13.14
C LYS A 157 4.11 5.21 11.84
N PRO A 158 2.98 4.79 11.26
CA PRO A 158 2.46 5.43 10.06
C PRO A 158 1.70 6.72 10.38
N GLU A 159 1.85 7.70 9.50
CA GLU A 159 1.00 8.87 9.40
C GLU A 159 -0.06 8.68 8.31
N LEU A 160 -1.22 9.31 8.47
CA LEU A 160 -2.18 9.47 7.38
C LEU A 160 -1.83 10.71 6.56
N ILE A 161 -1.57 10.58 5.26
CA ILE A 161 -1.22 11.70 4.36
C ILE A 161 -2.34 11.92 3.35
N PHE A 162 -2.88 13.15 3.31
CA PHE A 162 -4.01 13.49 2.45
C PHE A 162 -4.23 15.01 2.31
N GLY A 163 -5.02 15.39 1.31
CA GLY A 163 -5.58 16.73 1.15
C GLY A 163 -6.89 16.89 1.93
N SER A 164 -7.09 18.04 2.57
CA SER A 164 -8.29 18.35 3.35
C SER A 164 -9.10 19.52 2.76
N GLN A 165 -10.43 19.44 2.90
CA GLN A 165 -11.34 20.54 2.62
C GLN A 165 -12.21 20.82 3.86
N PRO A 166 -12.44 22.10 4.24
CA PRO A 166 -12.24 23.32 3.45
C PRO A 166 -10.83 23.94 3.55
N GLU A 167 -9.89 23.31 4.24
CA GLU A 167 -8.52 23.84 4.44
C GLU A 167 -7.82 24.11 3.10
N GLN A 168 -8.11 23.28 2.08
CA GLN A 168 -7.44 23.30 0.78
C GLN A 168 -5.92 23.14 0.92
N GLN A 169 -5.51 22.32 1.90
CA GLN A 169 -4.12 22.04 2.21
C GLN A 169 -3.85 20.54 2.14
N MET A 170 -2.66 20.18 1.64
CA MET A 170 -2.06 18.88 1.92
C MET A 170 -1.55 18.89 3.36
N GLY A 171 -1.61 17.73 4.00
CA GLY A 171 -1.08 17.56 5.34
C GLY A 171 -1.05 16.09 5.74
N TYR A 172 -0.74 15.89 7.01
CA TYR A 172 -0.77 14.57 7.62
C TYR A 172 -1.43 14.58 9.00
N LEU A 173 -1.74 13.39 9.50
CA LEU A 173 -2.12 13.14 10.87
C LEU A 173 -1.21 12.07 11.47
N GLU A 174 -0.63 12.37 12.62
CA GLU A 174 0.04 11.37 13.46
C GLU A 174 -1.00 10.57 14.25
N ILE A 175 -0.71 9.29 14.52
CA ILE A 175 -1.48 8.53 15.50
C ILE A 175 -1.21 9.13 16.88
N PRO A 176 -2.23 9.68 17.56
CA PRO A 176 -2.02 10.38 18.81
C PRO A 176 -1.70 9.41 19.95
N PRO A 177 -1.20 9.92 21.09
CA PRO A 177 -1.07 9.12 22.30
C PRO A 177 -2.39 8.43 22.72
N PRO A 178 -2.34 7.27 23.40
CA PRO A 178 -3.52 6.47 23.74
C PRO A 178 -4.66 7.23 24.42
N GLU A 179 -4.33 8.16 25.33
CA GLU A 179 -5.31 8.98 26.04
C GLU A 179 -6.01 10.04 25.17
N GLN A 180 -5.55 10.21 23.93
CA GLN A 180 -6.09 11.13 22.94
C GLN A 180 -6.64 10.41 21.69
N ALA A 181 -6.42 9.10 21.53
CA ALA A 181 -6.84 8.31 20.37
C ALA A 181 -8.33 8.43 20.04
N THR A 182 -9.19 8.55 21.05
CA THR A 182 -10.65 8.68 20.89
C THR A 182 -11.13 10.11 20.61
N LYS A 183 -10.23 11.10 20.60
CA LYS A 183 -10.55 12.49 20.24
C LYS A 183 -10.33 12.68 18.74
N LYS A 184 -10.85 13.79 18.18
CA LYS A 184 -10.50 14.21 16.81
C LYS A 184 -8.99 14.48 16.75
N TRP A 185 -8.30 13.92 15.75
CA TRP A 185 -6.85 14.06 15.58
C TRP A 185 -6.48 15.46 15.07
N THR A 186 -5.20 15.82 15.18
CA THR A 186 -4.68 17.14 14.82
C THR A 186 -4.10 17.13 13.41
N PHE A 187 -4.73 17.85 12.48
CA PHE A 187 -4.23 18.02 11.12
C PHE A 187 -3.00 18.93 11.06
N MET A 188 -1.91 18.39 10.54
CA MET A 188 -0.63 19.09 10.35
C MET A 188 -0.49 19.51 8.88
N PRO A 189 -0.74 20.78 8.54
CA PRO A 189 -0.65 21.22 7.15
C PRO A 189 0.80 21.31 6.68
N ILE A 190 1.10 20.74 5.51
CA ILE A 190 2.41 20.87 4.86
C ILE A 190 2.39 21.90 3.73
N SER A 191 1.21 22.22 3.18
CA SER A 191 1.06 23.18 2.08
C SER A 191 0.31 24.44 2.50
N LYS A 192 0.47 25.53 1.75
CA LYS A 192 -0.47 26.67 1.81
C LYS A 192 -1.84 26.26 1.26
N PRO A 193 -2.94 26.91 1.67
CA PRO A 193 -4.21 26.82 0.95
C PRO A 193 -4.03 27.20 -0.51
N GLY A 194 -4.69 26.49 -1.42
CA GLY A 194 -4.52 26.70 -2.86
C GLY A 194 -5.70 26.18 -3.69
N ASP A 195 -5.58 26.27 -5.01
CA ASP A 195 -6.57 25.73 -5.95
C ASP A 195 -6.66 24.19 -5.78
N PRO A 196 -7.79 23.65 -5.30
CA PRO A 196 -7.94 22.21 -5.06
C PRO A 196 -7.62 21.34 -6.27
N MET A 197 -7.81 21.86 -7.48
CA MET A 197 -7.54 21.12 -8.71
C MET A 197 -6.05 20.95 -9.01
N LYS A 198 -5.17 21.67 -8.32
CA LYS A 198 -3.73 21.72 -8.62
C LYS A 198 -2.82 21.36 -7.46
N ASN A 199 -3.30 21.50 -6.23
CA ASN A 199 -2.48 21.34 -5.02
C ASN A 199 -2.73 20.02 -4.28
N GLY A 200 -3.41 19.05 -4.89
CA GLY A 200 -3.66 17.75 -4.27
C GLY A 200 -4.93 17.64 -3.43
N THR A 201 -5.71 18.72 -3.28
CA THR A 201 -6.78 18.79 -2.26
C THR A 201 -8.19 18.83 -2.83
N PHE A 202 -8.37 18.49 -4.10
CA PHE A 202 -9.70 18.20 -4.65
C PHE A 202 -10.17 16.85 -4.11
N LYS A 203 -11.45 16.76 -3.76
CA LYS A 203 -12.04 15.56 -3.16
C LYS A 203 -12.03 14.29 -4.03
N TYR A 204 -11.37 14.24 -5.16
CA TYR A 204 -11.11 13.02 -5.94
C TYR A 204 -9.69 13.07 -6.52
N TYR A 205 -8.78 13.75 -5.84
CA TYR A 205 -7.44 13.96 -6.36
C TYR A 205 -6.67 12.63 -6.28
N HIS A 206 -6.01 12.28 -7.38
CA HIS A 206 -5.21 11.07 -7.49
C HIS A 206 -3.72 11.41 -7.70
N GLY A 207 -2.86 10.42 -7.55
CA GLY A 207 -1.43 10.54 -7.78
C GLY A 207 -0.69 11.03 -6.54
N LEU A 208 -1.21 10.75 -5.35
CA LEU A 208 -0.47 11.00 -4.12
C LEU A 208 0.62 9.93 -3.98
N GLY A 209 1.83 10.35 -3.60
CA GLY A 209 2.93 9.47 -3.24
C GLY A 209 3.69 9.99 -2.04
N VAL A 210 4.50 9.11 -1.46
CA VAL A 210 5.50 9.42 -0.44
C VAL A 210 6.83 8.77 -0.86
N GLY A 211 7.93 9.47 -0.68
CA GLY A 211 9.25 9.00 -1.09
C GLY A 211 10.32 10.08 -1.04
N ASP A 212 11.58 9.70 -0.87
CA ASP A 212 12.72 10.65 -0.89
C ASP A 212 13.01 11.09 -2.34
N VAL A 213 12.53 12.25 -2.76
CA VAL A 213 12.66 12.73 -4.16
C VAL A 213 14.04 13.33 -4.42
N ASN A 214 14.65 13.96 -3.41
CA ASN A 214 15.92 14.69 -3.56
C ASN A 214 17.14 13.94 -3.00
N LYS A 215 16.95 12.70 -2.52
CA LYS A 215 17.97 11.81 -1.96
C LYS A 215 18.65 12.35 -0.70
N ASP A 216 17.91 13.12 0.10
CA ASP A 216 18.44 13.69 1.33
C ASP A 216 18.17 12.82 2.58
N GLY A 217 17.58 11.64 2.36
CA GLY A 217 17.29 10.64 3.38
C GLY A 217 15.98 10.88 4.13
N ARG A 218 15.15 11.83 3.70
CA ARG A 218 13.85 12.14 4.31
C ARG A 218 12.72 11.85 3.33
N GLN A 219 11.57 11.45 3.85
CA GLN A 219 10.39 11.22 3.02
C GLN A 219 9.78 12.55 2.59
N ASP A 220 9.48 12.68 1.31
CA ASP A 220 8.73 13.80 0.73
C ASP A 220 7.30 13.39 0.40
N VAL A 221 6.42 14.38 0.26
CA VAL A 221 5.06 14.16 -0.25
C VAL A 221 4.97 14.69 -1.67
N LEU A 222 4.53 13.86 -2.62
CA LEU A 222 4.48 14.24 -4.04
C LEU A 222 3.11 14.04 -4.67
N ILE A 223 2.84 14.86 -5.66
CA ILE A 223 1.70 14.83 -6.56
C ILE A 223 2.19 15.02 -8.02
N PRO A 224 1.36 14.79 -9.05
CA PRO A 224 1.79 14.98 -10.43
C PRO A 224 2.20 16.43 -10.79
N ASN A 225 1.89 17.40 -9.92
CA ASN A 225 2.23 18.82 -10.06
C ASN A 225 3.49 19.27 -9.30
N GLY A 226 4.17 18.39 -8.57
CA GLY A 226 5.33 18.73 -7.75
C GLY A 226 5.40 17.97 -6.44
N TRP A 227 6.33 18.36 -5.59
CA TRP A 227 6.55 17.71 -4.29
C TRP A 227 6.84 18.71 -3.18
N TRP A 228 6.50 18.33 -1.95
CA TRP A 228 6.82 19.04 -0.72
C TRP A 228 7.99 18.36 -0.04
N GLU A 229 9.06 19.11 0.19
CA GLU A 229 10.29 18.64 0.81
C GLU A 229 10.10 18.37 2.31
N GLY A 230 10.35 17.12 2.71
CA GLY A 230 10.33 16.67 4.09
C GLY A 230 11.27 17.50 4.96
N PRO A 231 10.82 17.98 6.12
CA PRO A 231 11.63 18.82 6.99
C PRO A 231 12.66 17.96 7.73
N LYS A 232 13.74 18.59 8.21
CA LYS A 232 14.68 17.91 9.11
C LYS A 232 14.07 17.56 10.46
N GLU A 233 13.12 18.38 10.90
CA GLU A 233 12.39 18.24 12.16
C GLU A 233 10.90 18.26 11.85
N PHE A 234 10.18 17.22 12.23
CA PHE A 234 8.74 17.12 12.05
C PHE A 234 7.98 17.99 13.07
N GLY A 235 6.76 18.37 12.71
CA GLY A 235 5.90 19.22 13.53
C GLY A 235 5.20 20.32 12.73
N GLU A 236 4.91 21.43 13.40
CA GLU A 236 4.20 22.57 12.81
C GLU A 236 5.08 23.33 11.81
N GLY A 237 4.64 23.43 10.56
CA GLY A 237 5.33 24.22 9.54
C GLY A 237 4.99 23.78 8.13
N LEU A 238 5.02 24.73 7.21
CA LEU A 238 4.84 24.43 5.79
C LEU A 238 6.15 23.94 5.19
N TRP A 239 6.05 22.94 4.33
CA TRP A 239 7.17 22.35 3.63
C TRP A 239 7.49 23.14 2.36
N ASN A 240 8.74 23.07 1.89
CA ASN A 240 9.14 23.74 0.66
C ASN A 240 8.53 23.00 -0.54
N PHE A 241 7.79 23.71 -1.39
CA PHE A 241 7.21 23.10 -2.58
C PHE A 241 8.11 23.29 -3.80
N HIS A 242 8.39 22.18 -4.48
CA HIS A 242 9.21 22.10 -5.69
C HIS A 242 8.32 21.69 -6.87
N PRO A 243 7.98 22.62 -7.78
CA PRO A 243 7.04 22.34 -8.85
C PRO A 243 7.67 21.48 -9.96
N PHE A 244 6.89 20.55 -10.49
CA PHE A 244 7.17 19.82 -11.73
C PHE A 244 5.88 19.43 -12.44
N THR A 245 5.97 18.87 -13.64
CA THR A 245 4.83 18.27 -14.34
C THR A 245 5.14 16.83 -14.70
N LEU A 246 4.45 15.88 -14.06
CA LEU A 246 4.52 14.48 -14.43
C LEU A 246 3.62 14.23 -15.64
N SER A 247 4.22 14.27 -16.83
CA SER A 247 3.49 14.19 -18.10
C SER A 247 4.17 13.22 -19.08
N VAL A 248 3.37 12.40 -19.74
CA VAL A 248 3.85 11.45 -20.77
C VAL A 248 4.28 12.19 -22.04
N SER A 249 3.63 13.32 -22.38
CA SER A 249 3.95 14.14 -23.56
C SER A 249 4.78 15.38 -23.24
N GLY A 250 5.17 15.59 -21.99
CA GLY A 250 5.86 16.80 -21.53
C GLY A 250 5.00 18.06 -21.55
N SER A 251 3.67 17.91 -21.56
CA SER A 251 2.70 19.02 -21.60
C SER A 251 1.73 18.98 -20.42
N GLU A 252 1.25 20.16 -20.02
CA GLU A 252 0.17 20.35 -19.04
C GLU A 252 -1.22 20.06 -19.64
N PRO A 253 -2.22 19.64 -18.83
CA PRO A 253 -2.09 19.26 -17.41
C PRO A 253 -1.30 17.95 -17.24
N PRO A 254 -0.78 17.64 -16.04
CA PRO A 254 -0.13 16.36 -15.80
C PRO A 254 -1.10 15.19 -16.00
N GLU A 255 -0.54 14.01 -16.18
CA GLU A 255 -1.33 12.78 -16.28
C GLU A 255 -2.04 12.48 -14.96
N LYS A 256 -3.25 11.93 -15.07
CA LYS A 256 -4.02 11.47 -13.90
C LYS A 256 -3.51 10.13 -13.42
N MET A 257 -2.47 10.18 -12.60
CA MET A 257 -1.88 9.02 -11.94
C MET A 257 -2.75 8.56 -10.77
N ALA A 258 -2.70 7.27 -10.40
CA ALA A 258 -3.41 6.70 -9.26
C ALA A 258 -2.60 6.85 -7.97
N ASP A 259 -1.49 6.14 -7.88
CA ASP A 259 -0.47 6.28 -6.83
C ASP A 259 0.87 6.59 -7.49
N LEU A 260 1.78 7.18 -6.70
CA LEU A 260 3.16 7.42 -7.09
C LEU A 260 4.11 6.76 -6.07
N TYR A 261 5.21 6.19 -6.58
CA TYR A 261 6.33 5.71 -5.77
C TYR A 261 7.64 6.30 -6.27
N VAL A 262 8.60 6.44 -5.37
CA VAL A 262 9.91 7.06 -5.64
C VAL A 262 11.03 6.07 -5.32
N GLU A 263 11.91 5.84 -6.29
CA GLU A 263 13.13 5.04 -6.12
C GLU A 263 14.07 5.21 -7.32
N ASP A 264 15.38 5.14 -7.10
CA ASP A 264 16.43 5.07 -8.12
C ASP A 264 16.35 3.73 -8.90
N LEU A 265 15.68 3.72 -10.07
CA LEU A 265 15.43 2.46 -10.81
C LEU A 265 16.53 2.12 -11.81
N ASP A 266 17.25 3.10 -12.33
CA ASP A 266 18.37 2.88 -13.24
C ASP A 266 19.75 2.96 -12.55
N GLN A 267 19.75 3.16 -11.22
CA GLN A 267 20.94 3.18 -10.36
C GLN A 267 21.96 4.24 -10.77
N ASP A 268 21.53 5.36 -11.33
CA ASP A 268 22.40 6.43 -11.80
C ASP A 268 22.74 7.47 -10.71
N GLY A 269 22.01 7.44 -9.60
CA GLY A 269 22.27 8.27 -8.44
C GLY A 269 21.17 9.27 -8.10
N ASP A 270 20.13 9.43 -8.91
CA ASP A 270 18.92 10.17 -8.54
C ASP A 270 17.70 9.24 -8.41
N ASN A 271 16.62 9.74 -7.80
CA ASN A 271 15.42 8.94 -7.62
C ASN A 271 14.41 9.23 -8.74
N ASP A 272 13.83 8.14 -9.26
CA ASP A 272 12.80 8.16 -10.29
C ASP A 272 11.39 8.11 -9.69
N ILE A 273 10.36 8.21 -10.55
CA ILE A 273 8.96 8.04 -10.16
C ILE A 273 8.31 6.91 -10.96
N ILE A 274 7.55 6.04 -10.30
CA ILE A 274 6.64 5.08 -10.94
C ILE A 274 5.20 5.55 -10.72
N GLY A 275 4.36 5.42 -11.75
CA GLY A 275 2.95 5.76 -11.67
C GLY A 275 2.08 4.98 -12.65
N SER A 276 0.77 4.88 -12.34
CA SER A 276 -0.21 4.17 -13.15
C SER A 276 -1.44 5.04 -13.40
N SER A 277 -2.13 4.82 -14.52
CA SER A 277 -3.27 5.65 -14.90
C SER A 277 -4.55 5.20 -14.21
N ALA A 278 -5.15 6.09 -13.41
CA ALA A 278 -6.41 5.78 -12.73
C ALA A 278 -7.58 5.65 -13.72
N HIS A 279 -7.63 6.49 -14.76
CA HIS A 279 -8.81 6.64 -15.63
C HIS A 279 -8.53 6.33 -17.10
N ALA A 280 -7.29 6.00 -17.48
CA ALA A 280 -6.91 5.70 -18.85
C ALA A 280 -6.02 4.45 -18.93
N PHE A 281 -5.32 4.27 -20.04
CA PHE A 281 -4.32 3.23 -20.22
C PHE A 281 -2.95 3.77 -19.83
N GLY A 282 -2.10 2.91 -19.27
CA GLY A 282 -0.71 3.26 -19.06
C GLY A 282 -0.22 3.00 -17.65
N VAL A 283 0.91 2.33 -17.58
CA VAL A 283 1.79 2.25 -16.42
C VAL A 283 3.16 2.74 -16.87
N TRP A 284 3.81 3.55 -16.06
CA TRP A 284 4.93 4.38 -16.49
C TRP A 284 6.05 4.41 -15.45
N TRP A 285 7.27 4.40 -15.95
CA TRP A 285 8.47 4.82 -15.23
C TRP A 285 8.85 6.22 -15.72
N PHE A 286 9.06 7.15 -14.81
CA PHE A 286 9.50 8.51 -15.07
C PHE A 286 10.94 8.63 -14.60
N GLU A 287 11.86 8.44 -15.55
CA GLU A 287 13.31 8.62 -15.37
C GLU A 287 13.56 10.08 -15.01
N ASN A 288 14.22 10.32 -13.90
CA ASN A 288 14.66 11.64 -13.51
C ASN A 288 15.84 12.04 -14.41
N VAL A 289 15.66 13.17 -15.10
CA VAL A 289 16.63 13.72 -16.05
C VAL A 289 16.89 15.19 -15.71
N SER A 290 16.84 15.48 -14.42
CA SER A 290 16.97 16.84 -13.89
C SER A 290 18.36 17.39 -14.17
N GLU A 291 18.41 18.62 -14.65
CA GLU A 291 19.65 19.37 -14.89
C GLU A 291 19.62 20.66 -14.06
N ASP A 292 20.75 21.02 -13.46
CA ASP A 292 20.91 22.25 -12.64
C ASP A 292 19.86 22.41 -11.52
N GLY A 293 19.42 21.30 -10.93
CA GLY A 293 18.42 21.30 -9.84
C GLY A 293 17.00 21.66 -10.28
N LYS A 294 16.70 21.62 -11.58
CA LYS A 294 15.34 21.80 -12.11
C LYS A 294 14.69 20.42 -12.32
N PRO A 295 13.66 20.07 -11.54
CA PRO A 295 12.95 18.80 -11.70
C PRO A 295 12.48 18.59 -13.13
N LYS A 296 12.92 17.50 -13.76
CA LYS A 296 12.50 17.10 -15.10
C LYS A 296 12.48 15.58 -15.20
N TYR A 297 11.41 15.06 -15.79
CA TYR A 297 11.22 13.62 -15.92
C TYR A 297 10.98 13.21 -17.37
N LYS A 298 11.50 12.06 -17.76
CA LYS A 298 11.27 11.42 -19.05
C LYS A 298 10.44 10.15 -18.85
N ALA A 299 9.27 10.12 -19.48
CA ALA A 299 8.36 9.00 -19.37
C ALA A 299 8.78 7.81 -20.25
N HIS A 300 8.78 6.62 -19.65
CA HIS A 300 8.97 5.32 -20.29
C HIS A 300 7.72 4.48 -20.07
N LEU A 301 7.17 3.96 -21.15
CA LEU A 301 5.99 3.12 -21.09
C LEU A 301 6.36 1.72 -20.58
N ILE A 302 5.73 1.30 -19.49
CA ILE A 302 5.82 -0.07 -18.97
C ILE A 302 4.73 -0.93 -19.64
N ASP A 303 3.47 -0.51 -19.52
CA ASP A 303 2.34 -1.28 -20.05
C ASP A 303 1.17 -0.38 -20.44
N LYS A 304 0.51 -0.68 -21.55
CA LYS A 304 -0.73 -0.03 -22.01
C LYS A 304 -1.76 -1.02 -22.53
N SER A 305 -1.61 -2.31 -22.22
CA SER A 305 -2.46 -3.39 -22.71
C SER A 305 -3.83 -3.43 -22.01
N TYR A 306 -3.98 -2.73 -20.89
CA TYR A 306 -5.23 -2.56 -20.14
C TYR A 306 -5.32 -1.18 -19.49
N SER A 307 -6.53 -0.82 -19.05
CA SER A 307 -6.84 0.51 -18.50
C SER A 307 -7.23 0.45 -17.01
N GLN A 308 -7.32 1.64 -16.41
CA GLN A 308 -7.81 1.88 -15.05
C GLN A 308 -7.00 1.12 -13.99
N THR A 309 -5.68 1.22 -14.08
CA THR A 309 -4.72 0.82 -13.05
C THR A 309 -4.82 1.77 -11.86
N HIS A 310 -5.86 1.57 -11.07
CA HIS A 310 -6.43 2.57 -10.15
C HIS A 310 -5.82 2.57 -8.75
N ALA A 311 -5.00 1.58 -8.45
CA ALA A 311 -4.21 1.45 -7.24
C ALA A 311 -2.97 0.62 -7.57
N MET A 312 -1.88 0.81 -6.85
CA MET A 312 -0.69 -0.01 -6.98
C MET A 312 0.02 -0.20 -5.64
N HIS A 313 0.87 -1.23 -5.59
CA HIS A 313 1.84 -1.46 -4.53
C HIS A 313 3.24 -1.58 -5.11
N PHE A 314 4.24 -1.19 -4.34
CA PHE A 314 5.65 -1.28 -4.70
C PHE A 314 6.43 -2.01 -3.59
N ILE A 315 6.60 -3.32 -3.78
CA ILE A 315 7.04 -4.29 -2.76
C ILE A 315 7.81 -5.43 -3.41
N ASP A 316 8.76 -6.03 -2.70
CA ASP A 316 9.49 -7.22 -3.16
C ASP A 316 8.53 -8.42 -3.23
N MET A 317 8.19 -8.86 -4.45
CA MET A 317 7.18 -9.89 -4.69
C MET A 317 7.76 -11.31 -4.69
N ASN A 318 9.01 -11.44 -5.14
CA ASN A 318 9.67 -12.71 -5.38
C ASN A 318 10.76 -13.03 -4.34
N GLY A 319 11.05 -12.12 -3.42
CA GLY A 319 12.04 -12.27 -2.35
C GLY A 319 13.48 -12.07 -2.80
N ASP A 320 13.72 -11.42 -3.94
CA ASP A 320 15.08 -11.17 -4.47
C ASP A 320 15.75 -9.92 -3.86
N GLY A 321 15.05 -9.21 -2.98
CA GLY A 321 15.49 -7.98 -2.32
C GLY A 321 15.24 -6.72 -3.13
N GLN A 322 14.62 -6.81 -4.31
CA GLN A 322 14.23 -5.68 -5.15
C GLN A 322 12.73 -5.49 -5.10
N ARG A 323 12.28 -4.24 -4.91
CA ARG A 323 10.85 -3.93 -4.98
C ARG A 323 10.35 -4.02 -6.42
N ASP A 324 9.19 -4.65 -6.55
CA ASP A 324 8.43 -4.84 -7.78
C ASP A 324 7.10 -4.08 -7.71
N MET A 325 6.45 -3.92 -8.85
CA MET A 325 5.17 -3.21 -8.92
C MET A 325 4.01 -4.18 -9.08
N VAL A 326 2.98 -4.06 -8.24
CA VAL A 326 1.72 -4.82 -8.37
C VAL A 326 0.59 -3.85 -8.69
N THR A 327 -0.18 -4.13 -9.74
CA THR A 327 -1.38 -3.35 -10.05
C THR A 327 -2.37 -4.17 -10.88
N GLY A 328 -3.51 -3.59 -11.17
CA GLY A 328 -4.51 -4.21 -12.01
C GLY A 328 -5.62 -3.25 -12.35
N LYS A 329 -6.52 -3.72 -13.21
CA LYS A 329 -7.67 -2.93 -13.62
C LYS A 329 -8.71 -2.85 -12.51
N ARG A 330 -9.24 -1.66 -12.23
CA ARG A 330 -10.45 -1.49 -11.42
C ARG A 330 -11.69 -1.84 -12.26
N PHE A 331 -12.47 -2.81 -11.81
CA PHE A 331 -13.74 -3.14 -12.47
C PHE A 331 -14.73 -1.99 -12.31
N PHE A 332 -15.15 -1.39 -13.43
CA PHE A 332 -16.10 -0.28 -13.46
C PHE A 332 -15.70 0.90 -12.55
N ALA A 333 -14.50 1.46 -12.72
CA ALA A 333 -14.01 2.59 -11.93
C ALA A 333 -15.05 3.72 -11.86
N HIS A 334 -15.45 4.29 -13.00
CA HIS A 334 -16.57 5.24 -13.10
C HIS A 334 -17.84 4.63 -13.70
N ASN A 335 -18.27 3.47 -13.19
CA ASN A 335 -19.43 2.73 -13.71
C ASN A 335 -19.29 2.38 -15.20
N GLY A 336 -18.06 2.07 -15.63
CA GLY A 336 -17.73 1.60 -16.98
C GLY A 336 -17.68 2.70 -18.05
N LYS A 337 -17.59 3.97 -17.66
CA LYS A 337 -17.53 5.12 -18.58
C LYS A 337 -16.12 5.45 -19.07
N ASP A 338 -15.10 5.05 -18.32
CA ASP A 338 -13.71 5.30 -18.67
C ASP A 338 -13.28 4.50 -19.93
N PRO A 339 -12.25 4.96 -20.65
CA PRO A 339 -11.59 4.17 -21.69
C PRO A 339 -11.30 2.74 -21.23
N GLY A 340 -11.69 1.75 -22.05
CA GLY A 340 -11.55 0.34 -21.71
C GLY A 340 -12.39 -0.13 -20.51
N GLY A 341 -13.38 0.67 -20.06
CA GLY A 341 -14.25 0.39 -18.92
C GLY A 341 -14.94 -0.98 -18.92
N LYS A 342 -15.15 -1.55 -20.11
CA LYS A 342 -15.82 -2.85 -20.33
C LYS A 342 -14.90 -3.94 -20.84
N ASP A 343 -13.61 -3.65 -21.02
CA ASP A 343 -12.62 -4.65 -21.43
C ASP A 343 -12.43 -5.69 -20.30
N PRO A 344 -11.75 -6.81 -20.54
CA PRO A 344 -11.40 -7.75 -19.48
C PRO A 344 -10.70 -7.07 -18.30
N VAL A 345 -10.93 -7.61 -17.10
CA VAL A 345 -10.26 -7.20 -15.87
C VAL A 345 -9.08 -8.15 -15.64
N VAL A 346 -7.89 -7.57 -15.51
CA VAL A 346 -6.60 -8.27 -15.38
C VAL A 346 -5.78 -7.65 -14.26
N MET A 347 -4.85 -8.43 -13.73
CA MET A 347 -3.86 -7.99 -12.74
C MET A 347 -2.48 -8.51 -13.14
N TYR A 348 -1.46 -7.72 -12.83
CA TYR A 348 -0.06 -8.04 -13.08
C TYR A 348 0.78 -7.63 -11.89
N TRP A 349 1.86 -8.37 -11.67
CA TRP A 349 3.04 -7.79 -11.05
C TRP A 349 4.13 -7.63 -12.12
N TYR A 350 5.02 -6.67 -11.92
CA TYR A 350 6.10 -6.35 -12.84
C TYR A 350 7.41 -6.46 -12.10
N GLU A 351 8.20 -7.46 -12.44
CA GLU A 351 9.52 -7.69 -11.87
C GLU A 351 10.47 -6.61 -12.37
N ILE A 352 11.08 -5.86 -11.45
CA ILE A 352 11.95 -4.72 -11.77
C ILE A 352 13.38 -5.09 -11.41
N LYS A 353 14.13 -5.50 -12.43
CA LYS A 353 15.57 -5.80 -12.33
C LYS A 353 16.36 -4.55 -12.63
N ARG A 354 16.92 -3.96 -11.58
CA ARG A 354 17.79 -2.79 -11.68
C ARG A 354 19.21 -3.21 -12.04
N GLY A 355 19.88 -2.37 -12.80
CA GLY A 355 21.28 -2.54 -13.16
C GLY A 355 22.00 -1.20 -13.06
N LYS A 356 23.27 -1.22 -12.65
CA LYS A 356 24.04 0.01 -12.42
C LYS A 356 24.11 0.91 -13.67
N ASN A 357 23.65 2.15 -13.54
CA ASN A 357 23.65 3.17 -14.59
C ASN A 357 23.00 2.67 -15.89
N SER A 358 21.89 1.96 -15.77
CA SER A 358 21.19 1.37 -16.92
C SER A 358 19.71 1.26 -16.65
N ALA A 359 18.89 1.56 -17.67
CA ALA A 359 17.45 1.40 -17.59
C ALA A 359 17.06 0.00 -17.02
N PRO A 360 16.11 -0.06 -16.07
CA PRO A 360 15.68 -1.31 -15.48
C PRO A 360 15.08 -2.24 -16.53
N GLN A 361 15.31 -3.55 -16.36
CA GLN A 361 14.55 -4.55 -17.08
C GLN A 361 13.24 -4.80 -16.33
N ILE A 362 12.11 -4.57 -17.01
CA ILE A 362 10.78 -4.73 -16.44
C ILE A 362 10.09 -5.93 -17.10
N ILE A 363 9.76 -6.95 -16.30
CA ILE A 363 9.21 -8.22 -16.80
C ILE A 363 7.77 -8.38 -16.27
N PRO A 364 6.75 -8.41 -17.15
CA PRO A 364 5.37 -8.56 -16.71
C PRO A 364 5.03 -10.00 -16.36
N HIS A 365 4.48 -10.21 -15.17
CA HIS A 365 3.95 -11.48 -14.69
C HIS A 365 2.45 -11.35 -14.46
N LYS A 366 1.66 -12.11 -15.22
CA LYS A 366 0.20 -12.04 -15.12
C LYS A 366 -0.29 -12.82 -13.90
N ILE A 367 -1.08 -12.16 -13.07
CA ILE A 367 -1.72 -12.78 -11.90
C ILE A 367 -3.05 -13.37 -12.38
N GLU A 368 -3.04 -14.61 -12.88
CA GLU A 368 -4.23 -15.24 -13.46
C GLU A 368 -5.40 -15.34 -12.47
N ALA A 369 -5.10 -15.49 -11.17
CA ALA A 369 -6.08 -15.49 -10.10
C ALA A 369 -6.81 -14.14 -9.94
N GLY A 370 -6.19 -13.03 -10.38
CA GLY A 370 -6.74 -11.68 -10.33
C GLY A 370 -7.67 -11.33 -11.49
N ASN A 371 -7.79 -12.21 -12.49
CA ASN A 371 -8.73 -12.01 -13.59
C ASN A 371 -10.18 -11.91 -13.08
N ASP A 372 -10.98 -11.09 -13.76
CA ASP A 372 -12.38 -10.76 -13.43
C ASP A 372 -12.61 -9.98 -12.12
N THR A 373 -11.71 -10.04 -11.12
CA THR A 373 -11.81 -9.25 -9.88
C THR A 373 -11.13 -7.90 -10.00
N GLY A 374 -9.82 -7.89 -10.32
CA GLY A 374 -9.02 -6.66 -10.38
C GLY A 374 -8.83 -5.99 -9.01
N VAL A 375 -8.40 -4.73 -9.06
CA VAL A 375 -8.17 -3.89 -7.86
C VAL A 375 -9.39 -3.02 -7.53
N GLY A 376 -9.39 -2.47 -6.31
CA GLY A 376 -10.33 -1.41 -5.90
C GLY A 376 -9.77 -0.01 -6.14
N THR A 377 -10.18 0.97 -5.33
CA THR A 377 -9.44 2.23 -5.16
C THR A 377 -8.22 2.04 -4.28
N GLN A 378 -8.20 1.02 -3.42
CA GLN A 378 -7.04 0.59 -2.65
C GLN A 378 -7.09 -0.94 -2.49
N PHE A 379 -5.94 -1.57 -2.25
CA PHE A 379 -5.85 -2.97 -1.87
C PHE A 379 -4.70 -3.18 -0.89
N SER A 380 -4.59 -4.36 -0.28
CA SER A 380 -3.53 -4.66 0.69
C SER A 380 -2.66 -5.81 0.23
N MET A 381 -1.39 -5.75 0.63
CA MET A 381 -0.41 -6.83 0.50
C MET A 381 -0.05 -7.32 1.90
N ALA A 382 -0.10 -8.62 2.15
CA ALA A 382 0.29 -9.23 3.42
C ALA A 382 0.61 -10.70 3.20
N ASP A 383 1.47 -11.29 4.04
CA ASP A 383 1.67 -12.73 4.07
C ASP A 383 0.44 -13.40 4.72
N MET A 384 -0.45 -13.96 3.90
CA MET A 384 -1.73 -14.53 4.36
C MET A 384 -1.62 -16.03 4.67
N ASN A 385 -0.56 -16.69 4.19
CA ASN A 385 -0.35 -18.13 4.34
C ASN A 385 0.84 -18.49 5.27
N GLY A 386 1.62 -17.50 5.71
CA GLY A 386 2.79 -17.66 6.58
C GLY A 386 4.06 -18.12 5.87
N ASP A 387 4.18 -17.96 4.55
CA ASP A 387 5.33 -18.40 3.76
C ASP A 387 6.43 -17.34 3.60
N GLY A 388 6.21 -16.14 4.14
CA GLY A 388 7.14 -15.02 4.10
C GLY A 388 7.09 -14.20 2.81
N ARG A 389 6.16 -14.48 1.89
CA ARG A 389 5.96 -13.70 0.65
C ARG A 389 4.63 -12.95 0.70
N PRO A 390 4.52 -11.81 0.00
CA PRO A 390 3.29 -11.03 0.02
C PRO A 390 2.19 -11.66 -0.85
N ASP A 391 1.02 -11.87 -0.26
CA ASP A 391 -0.23 -12.19 -0.93
C ASP A 391 -1.08 -10.93 -1.14
N ILE A 392 -2.15 -11.03 -1.94
CA ILE A 392 -2.99 -9.89 -2.32
C ILE A 392 -4.38 -10.00 -1.70
N VAL A 393 -4.79 -8.99 -0.94
CA VAL A 393 -6.14 -8.86 -0.38
C VAL A 393 -6.90 -7.78 -1.13
N LEU A 394 -8.09 -8.12 -1.61
CA LEU A 394 -8.89 -7.30 -2.50
C LEU A 394 -10.31 -7.14 -1.96
N SER A 395 -10.83 -5.92 -1.99
CA SER A 395 -12.27 -5.66 -1.98
C SER A 395 -12.61 -4.64 -3.06
N ASN A 396 -13.59 -4.97 -3.88
CA ASN A 396 -14.09 -4.08 -4.92
C ASN A 396 -15.51 -4.48 -5.34
N LYS A 397 -15.99 -3.95 -6.47
CA LYS A 397 -17.30 -4.23 -7.05
C LYS A 397 -17.56 -5.71 -7.40
N LYS A 398 -16.54 -6.58 -7.35
CA LYS A 398 -16.55 -8.03 -7.58
C LYS A 398 -16.42 -8.85 -6.29
N GLY A 399 -16.58 -8.20 -5.14
CA GLY A 399 -16.57 -8.83 -3.83
C GLY A 399 -15.22 -8.76 -3.14
N VAL A 400 -15.06 -9.59 -2.12
CA VAL A 400 -13.86 -9.71 -1.29
C VAL A 400 -13.11 -10.98 -1.66
N ASN A 401 -11.83 -10.84 -1.97
CA ASN A 401 -10.99 -11.93 -2.48
C ASN A 401 -9.59 -11.87 -1.89
N VAL A 402 -8.97 -13.03 -1.70
CA VAL A 402 -7.54 -13.16 -1.39
C VAL A 402 -6.88 -13.95 -2.52
N LEU A 403 -5.76 -13.44 -3.04
CA LEU A 403 -4.93 -14.12 -4.03
C LEU A 403 -3.66 -14.57 -3.32
N ILE A 404 -3.52 -15.88 -3.15
CA ILE A 404 -2.38 -16.50 -2.49
C ILE A 404 -1.32 -16.87 -3.54
N GLN A 405 -0.09 -16.45 -3.30
CA GLN A 405 1.10 -16.85 -4.05
C GLN A 405 1.59 -18.22 -3.54
N ASN A 406 1.84 -19.18 -4.43
CA ASN A 406 2.36 -20.51 -4.09
C ASN A 406 3.71 -20.78 -4.76
#